data_AF-A0A9X3PWJ0-F1
#
_entry.id   AF-A0A9X3PWJ0-F1
#
_cell.length_a   1.000
_cell.length_b   1.000
_cell.length_c   1.000
_cell.angle_alpha   90.00
_cell.angle_beta   90.00
_cell.angle_gamma   90.00
#
_symmetry.space_group_name_H-M   'P 1'
#
loop_
_entity.id
_entity.type
_entity.pdbx_description
1 polymer ?
#
loop_
_entity_poly.entity_id
_entity_poly.type
_entity_poly.pdbx_seq_one_letter_code
_entity_poly.pdbx_strand_id
1 'polypeptide(L)'
;GVVPLEMNAGWHPEALKVQAVVARTYALYKRMISGNREYDVVASIQDQAYAGRQGLDDRVERAVESTRGLILTHRHAPILAAYSSTAAGPTEDAAHVWSKGLPYLRGVECPFDRNSPYYRWRASFRIQDLEENLARQDVAVGTIASVTPFAYSRAGRVTKLRILHSQGELILRGQDLRRIMGYGVIPSTQFQVETFGREVILSGRGSGHAVGLCQWGAKELAELGYAHTAILAYYFPGTTLRDMRSAVLSSPPAP
;
A
#
# COMPACT_ATOMS: atom_id res chain seq x y z
N GLY A 1 15.53 8.10 8.54
CA GLY A 1 14.42 7.36 9.14
C GLY A 1 13.67 6.59 8.08
N VAL A 2 12.47 7.09 7.71
CA VAL A 2 11.53 6.36 6.83
C VAL A 2 11.82 6.56 5.34
N VAL A 3 11.96 7.80 4.87
CA VAL A 3 12.12 8.12 3.44
C VAL A 3 13.23 7.30 2.73
N PRO A 4 14.42 7.10 3.31
CA PRO A 4 15.49 6.32 2.64
C PRO A 4 15.18 4.84 2.43
N LEU A 5 14.23 4.27 3.21
CA LEU A 5 13.81 2.87 3.04
C LEU A 5 12.65 2.72 2.06
N GLU A 6 11.97 3.82 1.75
CA GLU A 6 10.76 3.85 0.93
C GLU A 6 11.00 4.41 -0.47
N MET A 7 11.97 5.30 -0.61
CA MET A 7 12.36 5.92 -1.87
C MET A 7 13.87 5.97 -2.01
N ASN A 8 14.35 5.77 -3.24
CA ASN A 8 15.75 5.96 -3.58
C ASN A 8 16.11 7.45 -3.46
N ALA A 9 17.18 7.77 -2.73
CA ALA A 9 17.62 9.15 -2.49
C ALA A 9 17.98 9.92 -3.79
N GLY A 10 18.23 9.21 -4.89
CA GLY A 10 18.45 9.78 -6.22
C GLY A 10 17.19 10.18 -6.98
N TRP A 11 15.99 9.92 -6.45
CA TRP A 11 14.74 10.38 -7.06
C TRP A 11 14.61 11.90 -6.98
N HIS A 12 13.75 12.44 -7.86
CA HIS A 12 13.50 13.88 -7.95
C HIS A 12 13.15 14.48 -6.57
N PRO A 13 13.66 15.66 -6.19
CA PRO A 13 13.43 16.25 -4.87
C PRO A 13 11.95 16.39 -4.50
N GLU A 14 11.09 16.70 -5.47
CA GLU A 14 9.63 16.78 -5.23
C GLU A 14 9.03 15.41 -4.85
N ALA A 15 9.52 14.29 -5.40
CA ALA A 15 9.07 12.96 -4.98
C ALA A 15 9.49 12.65 -3.53
N LEU A 16 10.71 13.02 -3.15
CA LEU A 16 11.19 12.87 -1.77
C LEU A 16 10.37 13.73 -0.79
N LYS A 17 9.99 14.95 -1.20
CA LYS A 17 9.09 15.82 -0.42
C LYS A 17 7.71 15.20 -0.23
N VAL A 18 7.13 14.62 -1.29
CA VAL A 18 5.86 13.88 -1.21
C VAL A 18 5.95 12.78 -0.16
N GLN A 19 6.98 11.92 -0.21
CA GLN A 19 7.16 10.84 0.76
C GLN A 19 7.40 11.37 2.18
N ALA A 20 8.13 12.48 2.35
CA ALA A 20 8.34 13.08 3.66
C ALA A 20 7.02 13.54 4.30
N VAL A 21 6.14 14.20 3.54
CA VAL A 21 4.82 14.64 4.01
C VAL A 21 3.92 13.45 4.31
N VAL A 22 3.85 12.47 3.41
CA VAL A 22 3.04 11.26 3.59
C VAL A 22 3.50 10.47 4.80
N ALA A 23 4.81 10.26 4.94
CA ALA A 23 5.38 9.53 6.06
C ALA A 23 5.05 10.18 7.40
N ARG A 24 5.25 11.51 7.50
CA ARG A 24 4.93 12.30 8.69
C ARG A 24 3.45 12.27 9.03
N THR A 25 2.59 12.39 8.02
CA THR A 25 1.14 12.38 8.21
C THR A 25 0.66 11.05 8.76
N TYR A 26 1.12 9.95 8.18
CA TYR A 26 0.78 8.60 8.62
C TYR A 26 1.27 8.32 10.05
N ALA A 27 2.51 8.70 10.38
CA ALA A 27 3.04 8.56 11.74
C ALA A 27 2.20 9.35 12.77
N LEU A 28 1.81 10.58 12.42
CA LEU A 28 0.94 11.39 13.28
C LEU A 28 -0.45 10.77 13.42
N TYR A 29 -1.06 10.31 12.32
CA TYR A 29 -2.34 9.63 12.35
C TYR A 29 -2.31 8.42 13.28
N LYS A 30 -1.32 7.53 13.12
CA LYS A 30 -1.15 6.33 13.97
C LYS A 30 -1.02 6.71 15.45
N ARG A 31 -0.14 7.67 15.77
CA ARG A 31 0.02 8.17 17.15
C ARG A 31 -1.30 8.66 17.76
N MET A 32 -2.12 9.36 16.98
CA MET A 32 -3.39 9.90 17.48
C MET A 32 -4.48 8.84 17.68
N ILE A 33 -4.49 7.77 16.88
CA ILE A 33 -5.46 6.67 17.04
C ILE A 33 -5.01 5.58 18.01
N SER A 34 -3.71 5.48 18.30
CA SER A 34 -3.13 4.41 19.12
C SER A 34 -3.27 4.59 20.63
N GLY A 35 -3.74 5.75 21.11
CA GLY A 35 -4.06 6.04 22.52
C GLY A 35 -3.26 5.25 23.58
N ASN A 36 -2.14 5.79 24.07
CA ASN A 36 -1.30 5.22 25.14
C ASN A 36 -0.80 3.76 24.95
N ARG A 37 -0.67 3.27 23.71
CA ARG A 37 0.11 2.04 23.44
C ARG A 37 1.57 2.40 23.18
N GLU A 38 2.51 1.65 23.77
CA GLU A 38 3.97 1.94 23.80
C GLU A 38 4.69 1.84 22.44
N TYR A 39 4.00 1.57 21.33
CA TYR A 39 4.62 1.52 19.99
C TYR A 39 3.66 1.96 18.87
N ASP A 40 4.10 2.96 18.09
CA ASP A 40 3.25 3.72 17.16
C ASP A 40 3.33 3.26 15.68
N VAL A 41 4.38 2.55 15.27
CA VAL A 41 4.62 2.11 13.88
C VAL A 41 5.41 0.81 13.88
N VAL A 42 4.89 -0.28 13.30
CA VAL A 42 5.66 -1.52 13.11
C VAL A 42 6.58 -1.38 11.91
N ALA A 43 7.86 -1.74 12.01
CA ALA A 43 8.70 -1.90 10.82
C ALA A 43 8.31 -3.20 10.10
N SER A 44 7.21 -3.20 9.35
CA SER A 44 6.75 -4.34 8.54
C SER A 44 6.15 -3.86 7.23
N ILE A 45 5.90 -4.77 6.28
CA ILE A 45 5.18 -4.46 5.03
C ILE A 45 3.76 -3.90 5.28
N GLN A 46 3.26 -3.94 6.53
CA GLN A 46 1.97 -3.40 6.94
C GLN A 46 2.04 -1.96 7.52
N ASP A 47 3.24 -1.45 7.83
CA ASP A 47 3.49 -0.15 8.47
C ASP A 47 4.80 0.45 7.86
N GLN A 48 5.34 1.57 8.34
CA GLN A 48 6.50 2.22 7.71
C GLN A 48 7.83 1.62 8.17
N ALA A 49 8.75 1.38 7.25
CA ALA A 49 10.10 0.93 7.61
C ALA A 49 10.94 2.09 8.17
N TYR A 50 11.74 1.88 9.23
CA TYR A 50 12.59 2.93 9.84
C TYR A 50 14.05 2.46 10.00
N ALA A 51 14.99 3.15 9.35
CA ALA A 51 16.43 2.81 9.38
C ALA A 51 17.26 3.56 10.45
N GLY A 52 16.64 4.32 11.35
CA GLY A 52 17.41 5.26 12.20
C GLY A 52 17.85 6.53 11.44
N ARG A 53 18.84 7.24 12.00
CA ARG A 53 19.33 8.54 11.48
C ARG A 53 20.81 8.54 11.04
N GLN A 54 21.53 7.43 11.15
CA GLN A 54 22.94 7.38 10.75
C GLN A 54 23.07 7.19 9.23
N GLY A 55 24.00 7.92 8.59
CA GLY A 55 24.32 7.79 7.16
C GLY A 55 23.23 8.26 6.20
N LEU A 56 22.42 9.25 6.58
CA LEU A 56 21.37 9.79 5.71
C LEU A 56 21.95 10.61 4.55
N ASP A 57 21.39 10.43 3.35
CA ASP A 57 21.74 11.22 2.17
C ASP A 57 21.18 12.65 2.32
N ASP A 58 22.02 13.66 2.11
CA ASP A 58 21.65 15.08 2.25
C ASP A 58 20.43 15.48 1.41
N ARG A 59 20.18 14.81 0.27
CA ARG A 59 19.00 15.09 -0.56
C ARG A 59 17.71 14.75 0.18
N VAL A 60 17.71 13.64 0.91
CA VAL A 60 16.58 13.21 1.73
C VAL A 60 16.41 14.18 2.90
N GLU A 61 17.51 14.59 3.55
CA GLU A 61 17.44 15.56 4.64
C GLU A 61 16.86 16.90 4.19
N ARG A 62 17.31 17.44 3.05
CA ARG A 62 16.76 18.67 2.46
C ARG A 62 15.27 18.54 2.14
N ALA A 63 14.82 17.40 1.63
CA ALA A 63 13.39 17.16 1.37
C ALA A 63 12.55 17.11 2.65
N VAL A 64 13.09 16.49 3.71
CA VAL A 64 12.43 16.42 5.02
C VAL A 64 12.36 17.80 5.69
N GLU A 65 13.45 18.57 5.66
CA GLU A 65 13.50 19.90 6.29
C GLU A 65 12.66 20.92 5.52
N SER A 66 12.71 20.91 4.18
CA SER A 66 11.88 21.81 3.36
C SER A 66 10.37 21.54 3.46
N THR A 67 9.98 20.37 3.98
CA THR A 67 8.58 20.01 4.27
C THR A 67 8.30 19.94 5.76
N ARG A 68 9.16 20.53 6.60
CA ARG A 68 9.05 20.43 8.05
C ARG A 68 7.69 20.92 8.55
N GLY A 69 7.03 20.09 9.34
CA GLY A 69 5.71 20.35 9.89
C GLY A 69 4.55 20.12 8.93
N LEU A 70 4.81 19.94 7.63
CA LEU A 70 3.73 19.74 6.65
C LEU A 70 3.12 18.35 6.75
N ILE A 71 1.79 18.31 6.87
CA ILE A 71 0.96 17.10 6.93
C ILE A 71 -0.30 17.25 6.07
N LEU A 72 -0.89 16.13 5.66
CA LEU A 72 -2.21 16.11 5.00
C LEU A 72 -3.33 15.95 6.02
N THR A 73 -4.38 16.76 5.86
CA THR A 73 -5.56 16.74 6.73
C THR A 73 -6.84 16.66 5.92
N HIS A 74 -7.88 16.08 6.50
CA HIS A 74 -9.25 16.12 6.00
C HIS A 74 -10.17 16.50 7.16
N ARG A 75 -10.98 17.55 7.00
CA ARG A 75 -11.80 18.14 8.09
C ARG A 75 -10.98 18.40 9.36
N HIS A 76 -9.78 18.98 9.19
CA HIS A 76 -8.82 19.34 10.25
C HIS A 76 -8.17 18.17 11.01
N ALA A 77 -8.52 16.92 10.70
CA ALA A 77 -7.85 15.75 11.26
C ALA A 77 -6.75 15.24 10.31
N PRO A 78 -5.58 14.79 10.81
CA PRO A 78 -4.62 14.07 9.99
C PRO A 78 -5.27 12.86 9.30
N ILE A 79 -4.90 12.60 8.06
CA ILE A 79 -5.45 11.47 7.30
C ILE A 79 -4.62 10.19 7.53
N LEU A 80 -5.23 9.03 7.25
CA LEU A 80 -4.46 7.82 6.96
C LEU A 80 -3.76 7.99 5.59
N ALA A 81 -2.52 8.48 5.60
CA ALA A 81 -1.74 8.72 4.38
C ALA A 81 -1.08 7.43 3.88
N ALA A 82 -1.90 6.53 3.33
CA ALA A 82 -1.46 5.26 2.75
C ALA A 82 -0.61 5.45 1.49
N TYR A 83 0.37 4.56 1.29
CA TYR A 83 1.21 4.56 0.08
C TYR A 83 1.70 3.16 -0.27
N SER A 84 2.03 2.93 -1.54
CA SER A 84 2.66 1.70 -2.01
C SER A 84 3.51 1.94 -3.26
N SER A 85 4.38 0.99 -3.59
CA SER A 85 5.35 1.10 -4.67
C SER A 85 4.69 1.40 -6.03
N THR A 86 3.86 0.48 -6.52
CA THR A 86 3.37 0.51 -7.91
C THR A 86 1.91 0.08 -7.94
N ALA A 87 1.03 0.92 -8.49
CA ALA A 87 -0.40 0.61 -8.61
C ALA A 87 -0.67 -0.36 -9.77
N ALA A 88 0.06 -0.16 -10.88
CA ALA A 88 -0.08 -0.76 -12.20
C ALA A 88 -1.44 -0.53 -12.87
N GLY A 89 -1.79 0.76 -12.96
CA GLY A 89 -3.10 1.24 -13.39
C GLY A 89 -3.72 2.14 -12.32
N PRO A 90 -5.04 2.04 -12.05
CA PRO A 90 -5.66 2.81 -10.98
C PRO A 90 -5.15 2.40 -9.59
N THR A 91 -5.06 3.38 -8.70
CA THR A 91 -4.99 3.15 -7.25
C THR A 91 -6.34 2.61 -6.73
N GLU A 92 -6.35 2.03 -5.54
CA GLU A 92 -7.48 1.28 -4.99
C GLU A 92 -8.25 2.06 -3.93
N ASP A 93 -9.57 1.83 -3.85
CA ASP A 93 -10.39 2.32 -2.75
C ASP A 93 -10.01 1.62 -1.44
N ALA A 94 -9.83 2.37 -0.36
CA ALA A 94 -9.56 1.81 0.97
C ALA A 94 -10.61 0.78 1.43
N ALA A 95 -11.85 0.89 0.93
CA ALA A 95 -12.93 -0.05 1.24
C ALA A 95 -12.65 -1.48 0.74
N HIS A 96 -12.00 -1.64 -0.42
CA HIS A 96 -11.69 -2.97 -0.95
C HIS A 96 -10.50 -3.65 -0.26
N VAL A 97 -9.62 -2.86 0.39
CA VAL A 97 -8.41 -3.39 1.05
C VAL A 97 -8.61 -3.53 2.56
N TRP A 98 -9.22 -2.54 3.21
CA TRP A 98 -9.36 -2.46 4.66
C TRP A 98 -10.80 -2.42 5.14
N SER A 99 -11.78 -2.50 4.23
CA SER A 99 -13.21 -2.41 4.59
C SER A 99 -13.58 -1.10 5.30
N LYS A 100 -12.84 -0.02 4.99
CA LYS A 100 -13.08 1.33 5.52
C LYS A 100 -13.41 2.31 4.41
N GLY A 101 -14.54 2.98 4.53
CA GLY A 101 -14.93 4.09 3.66
C GLY A 101 -14.21 5.37 4.06
N LEU A 102 -13.10 5.69 3.40
CA LEU A 102 -12.34 6.92 3.64
C LEU A 102 -12.47 7.85 2.42
N PRO A 103 -13.12 9.02 2.53
CA PRO A 103 -13.40 9.91 1.39
C PRO A 103 -12.16 10.36 0.61
N TYR A 104 -11.02 10.45 1.30
CA TYR A 104 -9.73 10.85 0.75
C TYR A 104 -8.86 9.68 0.25
N LEU A 105 -9.30 8.42 0.41
CA LEU A 105 -8.66 7.22 -0.14
C LEU A 105 -9.60 6.54 -1.13
N ARG A 106 -9.93 7.30 -2.17
CA ARG A 106 -10.66 6.84 -3.35
C ARG A 106 -9.66 6.61 -4.47
N GLY A 107 -9.81 5.51 -5.19
CA GLY A 107 -8.92 5.16 -6.29
C GLY A 107 -8.90 6.25 -7.37
N VAL A 108 -7.71 6.76 -7.66
CA VAL A 108 -7.39 7.64 -8.79
C VAL A 108 -6.56 6.90 -9.83
N GLU A 109 -6.64 7.32 -11.08
CA GLU A 109 -5.81 6.77 -12.16
C GLU A 109 -4.32 6.96 -11.87
N CYS A 110 -3.47 5.98 -12.18
CA CYS A 110 -2.02 6.14 -12.10
C CYS A 110 -1.36 5.58 -13.37
N PRO A 111 -1.45 6.28 -14.51
CA PRO A 111 -0.78 5.87 -15.75
C PRO A 111 0.74 6.09 -15.71
N PHE A 112 1.25 6.76 -14.68
CA PHE A 112 2.62 7.26 -14.57
C PHE A 112 3.62 6.23 -14.02
N ASP A 113 3.16 5.05 -13.61
CA ASP A 113 4.01 4.03 -13.00
C ASP A 113 4.45 2.91 -13.96
N ARG A 114 4.18 3.07 -15.27
CA ARG A 114 4.51 2.10 -16.33
C ARG A 114 5.98 1.73 -16.40
N ASN A 115 6.85 2.68 -16.06
CA ASN A 115 8.31 2.49 -16.06
C ASN A 115 8.82 1.82 -14.77
N SER A 116 7.95 1.50 -13.83
CA SER A 116 8.34 0.80 -12.61
C SER A 116 8.84 -0.61 -12.93
N PRO A 117 10.00 -1.04 -12.38
CA PRO A 117 10.45 -2.43 -12.52
C PRO A 117 9.50 -3.42 -11.83
N TYR A 118 8.60 -2.94 -10.96
CA TYR A 118 7.58 -3.74 -10.29
C TYR A 118 6.22 -3.68 -10.98
N TYR A 119 6.13 -3.13 -12.20
CA TYR A 119 4.87 -2.99 -12.92
C TYR A 119 4.28 -4.35 -13.32
N ARG A 120 5.12 -5.33 -13.66
CA ARG A 120 4.72 -6.72 -13.94
C ARG A 120 5.53 -7.68 -13.10
N TRP A 121 4.93 -8.80 -12.73
CA TRP A 121 5.59 -9.87 -12.02
C TRP A 121 4.96 -11.21 -12.37
N ARG A 122 5.74 -12.27 -12.18
CA ARG A 122 5.28 -13.65 -12.22
C ARG A 122 5.75 -14.34 -10.96
N ALA A 123 4.87 -15.10 -10.33
CA ALA A 123 5.18 -15.87 -9.13
C ALA A 123 4.51 -17.25 -9.25
N SER A 124 5.00 -18.21 -8.47
CA SER A 124 4.31 -19.47 -8.28
C SER A 124 4.43 -19.93 -6.84
N PHE A 125 3.49 -20.76 -6.43
CA PHE A 125 3.53 -21.45 -5.15
C PHE A 125 2.88 -22.83 -5.28
N ARG A 126 3.25 -23.77 -4.42
CA ARG A 126 2.65 -25.10 -4.45
C ARG A 126 1.33 -25.08 -3.68
N ILE A 127 0.38 -25.87 -4.15
CA ILE A 127 -0.89 -26.08 -3.44
C ILE A 127 -0.64 -26.52 -1.99
N GLN A 128 0.36 -27.37 -1.77
CA GLN A 128 0.74 -27.81 -0.43
C GLN A 128 1.13 -26.64 0.49
N ASP A 129 1.85 -25.65 -0.02
CA ASP A 129 2.26 -24.49 0.79
C ASP A 129 1.02 -23.67 1.21
N LEU A 130 0.00 -23.60 0.35
CA LEU A 130 -1.28 -22.97 0.67
C LEU A 130 -2.07 -23.77 1.71
N GLU A 131 -2.16 -25.10 1.56
CA GLU A 131 -2.79 -26.01 2.53
C GLU A 131 -2.16 -25.87 3.92
N GLU A 132 -0.82 -25.89 4.01
CA GLU A 132 -0.08 -25.73 5.26
C GLU A 132 -0.27 -24.33 5.88
N ASN A 133 -0.25 -23.27 5.07
CA ASN A 133 -0.44 -21.91 5.56
C ASN A 133 -1.88 -21.64 6.04
N LEU A 134 -2.88 -22.29 5.44
CA LEU A 134 -4.28 -22.25 5.90
C LEU A 134 -4.44 -23.02 7.22
N ALA A 135 -3.84 -24.20 7.32
CA ALA A 135 -3.87 -25.00 8.54
C ALA A 135 -3.22 -24.28 9.73
N ARG A 136 -2.10 -23.56 9.52
CA ARG A 136 -1.46 -22.71 10.54
C ARG A 136 -2.34 -21.55 11.04
N GLN A 137 -3.42 -21.23 10.33
CA GLN A 137 -4.40 -20.20 10.70
C GLN A 137 -5.73 -20.81 11.14
N ASP A 138 -5.73 -22.10 11.49
CA ASP A 138 -6.92 -22.85 11.91
C ASP A 138 -8.05 -22.85 10.86
N VAL A 139 -7.70 -22.68 9.58
CA VAL A 139 -8.65 -22.77 8.46
C VAL A 139 -8.63 -24.19 7.91
N ALA A 140 -9.68 -24.96 8.24
CA ALA A 140 -9.83 -26.33 7.78
C ALA A 140 -10.11 -26.40 6.27
N VAL A 141 -9.17 -26.99 5.52
CA VAL A 141 -9.34 -27.32 4.10
C VAL A 141 -8.93 -28.77 3.84
N GLY A 142 -9.61 -29.41 2.89
CA GLY A 142 -9.20 -30.70 2.35
C GLY A 142 -8.11 -30.52 1.27
N THR A 143 -7.88 -31.55 0.46
CA THR A 143 -6.99 -31.46 -0.70
C THR A 143 -7.53 -30.41 -1.67
N ILE A 144 -6.77 -29.35 -1.91
CA ILE A 144 -7.17 -28.26 -2.80
C ILE A 144 -7.07 -28.73 -4.26
N ALA A 145 -8.16 -28.54 -5.00
CA ALA A 145 -8.27 -28.86 -6.41
C ALA A 145 -8.07 -27.64 -7.31
N SER A 146 -8.54 -26.45 -6.90
CA SER A 146 -8.39 -25.24 -7.70
C SER A 146 -8.41 -23.97 -6.86
N VAL A 147 -7.78 -22.92 -7.40
CA VAL A 147 -7.81 -21.55 -6.88
C VAL A 147 -8.27 -20.64 -8.02
N THR A 148 -9.43 -20.01 -7.89
CA THR A 148 -10.05 -19.25 -8.99
C THR A 148 -10.57 -17.90 -8.52
N PRO A 149 -9.94 -16.78 -8.92
CA PRO A 149 -10.50 -15.45 -8.74
C PRO A 149 -11.84 -15.32 -9.49
N PHE A 150 -12.83 -14.69 -8.87
CA PHE A 150 -14.14 -14.52 -9.50
C PHE A 150 -14.77 -13.14 -9.26
N ALA A 151 -14.18 -12.30 -8.41
CA ALA A 151 -14.61 -10.92 -8.23
C ALA A 151 -13.41 -9.98 -8.23
N TYR A 152 -13.60 -8.81 -8.85
CA TYR A 152 -12.55 -7.82 -9.05
C TYR A 152 -13.06 -6.43 -8.67
N SER A 153 -12.16 -5.58 -8.19
CA SER A 153 -12.43 -4.15 -8.03
C SER A 153 -12.37 -3.45 -9.39
N ARG A 154 -12.78 -2.18 -9.41
CA ARG A 154 -12.60 -1.31 -10.59
C ARG A 154 -11.13 -1.19 -11.02
N ALA A 155 -10.18 -1.26 -10.09
CA ALA A 155 -8.75 -1.24 -10.39
C ALA A 155 -8.23 -2.57 -10.99
N GLY A 156 -9.09 -3.58 -11.14
CA GLY A 156 -8.74 -4.90 -11.66
C GLY A 156 -8.03 -5.78 -10.64
N ARG A 157 -8.19 -5.48 -9.33
CA ARG A 157 -7.62 -6.27 -8.23
C ARG A 157 -8.61 -7.33 -7.79
N VAL A 158 -8.12 -8.54 -7.50
CA VAL A 158 -8.93 -9.66 -6.99
C VAL A 158 -9.50 -9.28 -5.63
N THR A 159 -10.81 -9.13 -5.55
CA THR A 159 -11.53 -8.88 -4.30
C THR A 159 -12.02 -10.17 -3.66
N LYS A 160 -12.39 -11.18 -4.46
CA LYS A 160 -12.73 -12.54 -3.99
C LYS A 160 -12.20 -13.62 -4.92
N LEU A 161 -11.80 -14.73 -4.32
CA LEU A 161 -11.42 -15.96 -4.98
C LEU A 161 -12.04 -17.16 -4.27
N ARG A 162 -12.25 -18.22 -5.04
CA ARG A 162 -12.77 -19.51 -4.59
C ARG A 162 -11.63 -20.52 -4.55
N ILE A 163 -11.52 -21.25 -3.46
CA ILE A 163 -10.69 -22.44 -3.32
C ILE A 163 -11.65 -23.63 -3.26
N LEU A 164 -11.61 -24.50 -4.28
CA LEU A 164 -12.31 -25.78 -4.23
C LEU A 164 -11.38 -26.82 -3.61
N HIS A 165 -11.88 -27.57 -2.64
CA HIS A 165 -11.14 -28.63 -1.96
C HIS A 165 -12.02 -29.85 -1.70
N SER A 166 -11.42 -30.99 -1.34
CA SER A 166 -12.15 -32.26 -1.15
C SER A 166 -13.21 -32.27 -0.04
N GLN A 167 -13.27 -31.21 0.78
CA GLN A 167 -14.22 -31.04 1.89
C GLN A 167 -15.26 -29.93 1.61
N GLY A 168 -15.22 -29.28 0.45
CA GLY A 168 -16.15 -28.20 0.09
C GLY A 168 -15.50 -27.03 -0.64
N GLU A 169 -16.01 -25.83 -0.39
CA GLU A 169 -15.46 -24.59 -0.91
C GLU A 169 -15.09 -23.61 0.19
N LEU A 170 -14.02 -22.86 -0.06
CA LEU A 170 -13.59 -21.73 0.76
C LEU A 170 -13.52 -20.48 -0.10
N ILE A 171 -14.20 -19.41 0.34
CA ILE A 171 -14.12 -18.09 -0.31
C ILE A 171 -13.18 -17.21 0.49
N LEU A 172 -12.13 -16.71 -0.15
CA LEU A 172 -11.17 -15.77 0.44
C LEU A 172 -11.19 -14.43 -0.30
N ARG A 173 -10.78 -13.36 0.39
CA ARG A 173 -10.40 -12.13 -0.29
C ARG A 173 -9.01 -12.30 -0.90
N GLY A 174 -8.73 -11.60 -2.00
CA GLY A 174 -7.38 -11.59 -2.58
C GLY A 174 -6.31 -11.11 -1.58
N GLN A 175 -6.67 -10.18 -0.69
CA GLN A 175 -5.78 -9.71 0.39
C GLN A 175 -5.46 -10.80 1.41
N ASP A 176 -6.43 -11.68 1.70
CA ASP A 176 -6.21 -12.77 2.65
C ASP A 176 -5.26 -13.80 2.05
N LEU A 177 -5.44 -14.20 0.79
CA LEU A 177 -4.49 -15.09 0.09
C LEU A 177 -3.08 -14.49 0.06
N ARG A 178 -2.97 -13.21 -0.29
CA ARG A 178 -1.69 -12.48 -0.31
C ARG A 178 -1.01 -12.46 1.06
N ARG A 179 -1.77 -12.32 2.15
CA ARG A 179 -1.26 -12.38 3.53
C ARG A 179 -0.86 -13.82 3.91
N ILE A 180 -1.69 -14.81 3.59
CA ILE A 180 -1.48 -16.23 3.88
C ILE A 180 -0.20 -16.74 3.21
N MET A 181 0.00 -16.42 1.93
CA MET A 181 1.18 -16.83 1.17
C MET A 181 2.41 -15.95 1.43
N GLY A 182 2.20 -14.76 1.99
CA GLY A 182 3.24 -13.79 2.24
C GLY A 182 3.39 -12.76 1.12
N TYR A 183 3.63 -11.52 1.52
CA TYR A 183 3.73 -10.37 0.62
C TYR A 183 4.94 -10.43 -0.34
N GLY A 184 5.96 -11.24 -0.01
CA GLY A 184 7.10 -11.49 -0.91
C GLY A 184 6.79 -12.50 -2.02
N VAL A 185 5.82 -13.40 -1.80
CA VAL A 185 5.37 -14.38 -2.80
C VAL A 185 4.32 -13.77 -3.73
N ILE A 186 3.39 -12.99 -3.16
CA ILE A 186 2.32 -12.33 -3.91
C ILE A 186 2.48 -10.80 -3.78
N PRO A 187 3.16 -10.13 -4.73
CA PRO A 187 3.46 -8.70 -4.62
C PRO A 187 2.23 -7.80 -4.55
N SER A 188 1.14 -8.16 -5.24
CA SER A 188 -0.12 -7.39 -5.27
C SER A 188 -1.32 -8.32 -5.44
N THR A 189 -2.54 -7.80 -5.29
CA THR A 189 -3.78 -8.54 -5.57
C THR A 189 -4.26 -8.40 -7.01
N GLN A 190 -3.46 -7.80 -7.90
CA GLN A 190 -3.79 -7.70 -9.32
C GLN A 190 -3.08 -8.79 -10.10
N PHE A 191 -3.73 -9.95 -10.22
CA PHE A 191 -3.17 -11.11 -10.89
C PHE A 191 -4.24 -11.98 -11.55
N GLN A 192 -3.78 -12.78 -12.51
CA GLN A 192 -4.47 -13.93 -13.06
C GLN A 192 -3.87 -15.20 -12.46
N VAL A 193 -4.67 -16.27 -12.41
CA VAL A 193 -4.28 -17.57 -11.87
C VAL A 193 -4.34 -18.61 -12.96
N GLU A 194 -3.27 -19.39 -13.07
CA GLU A 194 -3.21 -20.63 -13.84
C GLU A 194 -2.79 -21.75 -12.91
N THR A 195 -3.33 -22.96 -13.09
CA THR A 195 -2.97 -24.11 -12.27
C THR A 195 -2.39 -25.20 -13.16
N PHE A 196 -1.20 -25.69 -12.82
CA PHE A 196 -0.51 -26.76 -13.53
C PHE A 196 -0.15 -27.86 -12.53
N GLY A 197 -0.94 -28.94 -12.51
CA GLY A 197 -0.79 -30.01 -11.52
C GLY A 197 -0.96 -29.48 -10.09
N ARG A 198 0.09 -29.56 -9.27
CA ARG A 198 0.10 -29.05 -7.87
C ARG A 198 0.73 -27.66 -7.72
N GLU A 199 1.00 -26.96 -8.83
CA GLU A 199 1.54 -25.61 -8.82
C GLU A 199 0.51 -24.58 -9.26
N VAL A 200 0.42 -23.48 -8.51
CA VAL A 200 -0.37 -22.31 -8.86
C VAL A 200 0.59 -21.26 -9.41
N ILE A 201 0.36 -20.85 -10.65
CA ILE A 201 1.12 -19.79 -11.32
C ILE A 201 0.29 -18.51 -11.32
N LEU A 202 0.91 -17.44 -10.87
CA LEU A 202 0.34 -16.10 -10.84
C LEU A 202 1.06 -15.20 -11.83
N SER A 203 0.29 -14.61 -12.75
CA SER A 203 0.75 -13.54 -13.64
C SER A 203 0.10 -12.25 -13.19
N GLY A 204 0.88 -11.32 -12.64
CA GLY A 204 0.35 -10.15 -11.96
C GLY A 204 1.06 -8.83 -12.29
N ARG A 205 0.50 -7.76 -11.72
CA ARG A 205 0.95 -6.39 -11.94
C ARG A 205 1.00 -5.57 -10.66
N GLY A 206 1.91 -4.61 -10.60
CA GLY A 206 2.05 -3.70 -9.47
C GLY A 206 2.61 -4.35 -8.21
N SER A 207 2.88 -3.53 -7.20
CA SER A 207 3.50 -3.96 -5.95
C SER A 207 2.95 -3.16 -4.78
N GLY A 208 2.40 -3.89 -3.81
CA GLY A 208 1.72 -3.32 -2.65
C GLY A 208 0.19 -3.22 -2.79
N HIS A 209 -0.42 -2.54 -1.84
CA HIS A 209 -1.88 -2.47 -1.70
C HIS A 209 -2.57 -1.51 -2.68
N ALA A 210 -1.83 -0.56 -3.28
CA ALA A 210 -2.33 0.49 -4.17
C ALA A 210 -3.35 1.48 -3.60
N VAL A 211 -3.68 1.43 -2.31
CA VAL A 211 -4.43 2.52 -1.66
C VAL A 211 -3.54 3.76 -1.48
N GLY A 212 -4.07 4.93 -1.86
CA GLY A 212 -3.42 6.23 -1.65
C GLY A 212 -2.30 6.49 -2.67
N LEU A 213 -1.13 6.90 -2.19
CA LEU A 213 -0.01 7.31 -3.04
C LEU A 213 0.62 6.11 -3.78
N CYS A 214 0.76 6.24 -5.11
CA CYS A 214 1.68 5.40 -5.89
C CYS A 214 3.07 6.05 -5.93
N GLN A 215 4.09 5.40 -5.34
CA GLN A 215 5.44 5.96 -5.23
C GLN A 215 6.10 6.15 -6.60
N TRP A 216 6.02 5.15 -7.48
CA TRP A 216 6.56 5.25 -8.84
C TRP A 216 5.80 6.28 -9.69
N GLY A 217 4.48 6.38 -9.51
CA GLY A 217 3.70 7.42 -10.18
C GLY A 217 4.02 8.83 -9.67
N ALA A 218 4.29 8.99 -8.38
CA ALA A 218 4.75 10.25 -7.79
C ALA A 218 6.15 10.65 -8.27
N LYS A 219 7.06 9.67 -8.43
CA LYS A 219 8.38 9.86 -9.03
C LYS A 219 8.25 10.43 -10.45
N GLU A 220 7.48 9.77 -11.31
CA GLU A 220 7.30 10.20 -12.70
C GLU A 220 6.65 11.59 -12.78
N LEU A 221 5.60 11.87 -11.99
CA LEU A 221 5.00 13.21 -11.92
C LEU A 221 6.01 14.27 -11.49
N ALA A 222 6.88 13.96 -10.52
CA ALA A 222 7.93 14.88 -10.10
C ALA A 222 8.95 15.14 -11.23
N GLU A 223 9.31 14.11 -12.01
CA GLU A 223 10.20 14.23 -13.17
C GLU A 223 9.56 15.00 -14.33
N LEU A 224 8.22 14.95 -14.45
CA LEU A 224 7.44 15.78 -15.36
C LEU A 224 7.28 17.24 -14.89
N GLY A 225 7.87 17.61 -13.75
CA GLY A 225 7.91 18.98 -13.23
C GLY A 225 6.77 19.36 -12.30
N TYR A 226 5.93 18.41 -11.87
CA TYR A 226 4.87 18.70 -10.90
C TYR A 226 5.46 18.87 -9.49
N ALA A 227 5.03 19.93 -8.81
CA ALA A 227 5.39 20.16 -7.41
C ALA A 227 4.74 19.13 -6.48
N HIS A 228 5.37 18.83 -5.35
CA HIS A 228 4.87 17.90 -4.34
C HIS A 228 3.44 18.22 -3.89
N THR A 229 3.06 19.49 -3.82
CA THR A 229 1.70 19.93 -3.46
C THR A 229 0.65 19.41 -4.46
N ALA A 230 0.93 19.50 -5.76
CA ALA A 230 0.05 19.00 -6.80
C ALA A 230 -0.02 17.46 -6.79
N ILE A 231 1.12 16.80 -6.58
CA ILE A 231 1.19 15.33 -6.50
C ILE A 231 0.38 14.82 -5.30
N LEU A 232 0.52 15.44 -4.13
CA LEU A 232 -0.25 15.09 -2.93
C LEU A 232 -1.75 15.31 -3.14
N ALA A 233 -2.15 16.44 -3.74
CA ALA A 233 -3.55 16.73 -4.03
C ALA A 233 -4.16 15.73 -5.03
N TYR A 234 -3.36 15.21 -5.96
CA TYR A 234 -3.78 14.19 -6.91
C TYR A 234 -4.09 12.84 -6.25
N TYR A 235 -3.18 12.32 -5.42
CA TYR A 235 -3.36 11.01 -4.78
C TYR A 235 -4.25 11.02 -3.53
N PHE A 236 -4.44 12.19 -2.91
CA PHE A 236 -5.28 12.37 -1.73
C PHE A 236 -6.32 13.48 -1.98
N PRO A 237 -7.29 13.24 -2.87
CA PRO A 237 -8.28 14.25 -3.22
C PRO A 237 -9.11 14.69 -2.01
N GLY A 238 -9.47 15.98 -1.97
CA GLY A 238 -10.24 16.56 -0.87
C GLY A 238 -9.46 16.80 0.42
N THR A 239 -8.14 16.62 0.41
CA THR A 239 -7.28 16.90 1.57
C THR A 239 -6.64 18.29 1.48
N THR A 240 -6.14 18.78 2.61
CA THR A 240 -5.45 20.06 2.72
C THR A 240 -4.09 19.84 3.35
N LEU A 241 -3.05 20.38 2.70
CA LEU A 241 -1.70 20.46 3.25
C LEU A 241 -1.66 21.55 4.33
N ARG A 242 -1.24 21.20 5.55
CA ARG A 242 -1.17 22.11 6.69
C ARG A 242 0.16 21.98 7.42
N ASP A 243 0.62 23.07 8.01
CA ASP A 243 1.70 23.02 9.00
C ASP A 243 1.11 22.64 10.37
N MET A 244 1.49 21.48 10.88
CA MET A 244 1.04 20.96 12.17
C MET A 244 1.46 21.83 13.37
N ARG A 245 2.42 22.74 13.19
CA ARG A 245 2.88 23.67 14.23
C ARG A 245 1.92 24.84 14.44
N SER A 246 1.10 25.17 13.44
CA SER A 246 0.15 26.29 13.48
C SER A 246 -1.31 25.84 13.39
N ALA A 247 -1.57 24.61 12.97
CA ALA A 247 -2.92 24.08 12.83
C ALA A 247 -3.48 23.56 14.17
N VAL A 248 -4.71 23.96 14.50
CA VAL A 248 -5.54 23.24 15.48
C VAL A 248 -6.02 21.94 14.81
N LEU A 249 -5.53 20.81 15.31
CA LEU A 249 -5.86 19.49 14.77
C LEU A 249 -6.97 18.84 15.58
N SER A 250 -7.92 18.25 14.88
CA SER A 250 -8.92 17.36 15.48
C SER A 250 -8.42 15.91 15.47
N SER A 251 -8.93 15.10 16.40
CA SER A 251 -8.65 13.66 16.38
C SER A 251 -9.23 13.04 15.11
N PRO A 252 -8.47 12.14 14.44
CA PRO A 252 -9.05 11.33 13.37
C PRO A 252 -10.26 10.55 13.89
N PRO A 253 -11.27 10.31 13.04
CA PRO A 253 -12.40 9.45 13.42
C PRO A 253 -11.87 8.07 13.84
N ALA A 254 -12.47 7.51 14.89
CA ALA A 254 -12.09 6.19 15.38
C ALA A 254 -12.19 5.14 14.25
N PRO A 255 -11.25 4.18 14.20
CA PRO A 255 -11.17 3.19 13.14
C PRO A 255 -12.42 2.35 12.94
#